data_AF-R7W1H6-F1
#
_entry.id   AF-R7W1H6-F1
#
_cell.length_a   1.000
_cell.length_b   1.000
_cell.length_c   1.000
_cell.angle_alpha   90.00
_cell.angle_beta   90.00
_cell.angle_gamma   90.00
#
_symmetry.space_group_name_H-M   'P 1'
#
loop_
_entity.id
_entity.type
_entity.pdbx_description
1 polymer ?
#
loop_
_entity_poly.entity_id
_entity_poly.type
_entity_poly.pdbx_seq_one_letter_code
_entity_poly.pdbx_strand_id
1 'polypeptide(L)'
;MATWQCVSALNKYLGHSNGYVETMHAGQGSSSGDKVGSCTENNSFKASEAERQNFDSGEIEEEDYYIDDEDEGCYDDDNEGSDYEFDESDFNQQLADKFDDLDLPPGVEASVPWLQKAATDDGPGNFKSMSEIEDEIGKKYKFFKQFDTVEDFSDHHYANKPVGKTGKEWTKRIQHDWKLLENDLPASIYVRVSENRMDLLRAVMIGPQGTPYHDGLFFFDAQFPASYPASPPIVYYHSGGLRLNPNLYACGKVCLSLLGTWEGHGCEKWNSAHSTMLQVLISIQALVLNEKPYFNEPGYETYANNASGQRTALEYNDTTFQYSCRTMLYSLRRAPQHFEDLVAGHFRERGRAILAACKYYMEGNKVGSIVPDEDDEDKELESANAEGSSSSSAVKPKNNQVDLRAGAGVVRPASFKTNMEVLFEELLMEFNVKGADTKKFCAVKLKKSQPAAA
;
A
#
# COMPACT_ATOMS: atom_id res chain seq x y z
N MET A 1 13.79 16.21 -10.91
CA MET A 1 13.73 16.46 -9.44
C MET A 1 13.17 15.25 -8.68
N ALA A 2 12.33 14.39 -9.28
CA ALA A 2 11.97 13.07 -8.73
C ALA A 2 13.19 12.14 -8.52
N THR A 3 14.21 12.25 -9.36
CA THR A 3 15.49 11.51 -9.25
C THR A 3 16.31 11.85 -7.99
N TRP A 4 16.18 13.06 -7.45
CA TRP A 4 16.83 13.45 -6.18
C TRP A 4 16.10 12.90 -4.95
N GLN A 5 14.79 12.60 -5.07
CA GLN A 5 14.03 11.96 -4.00
C GLN A 5 14.37 10.47 -3.87
N CYS A 6 14.78 9.80 -4.96
CA CYS A 6 15.12 8.37 -4.95
C CYS A 6 16.33 8.06 -4.04
N VAL A 7 17.44 8.78 -4.22
CA VAL A 7 18.64 8.62 -3.38
C VAL A 7 18.47 9.29 -2.01
N SER A 8 17.77 10.43 -1.93
CA SER A 8 17.55 11.11 -0.66
C SER A 8 16.58 10.38 0.25
N ALA A 9 15.52 9.73 -0.25
CA ALA A 9 14.56 8.99 0.58
C ALA A 9 15.19 7.71 1.11
N LEU A 10 15.90 6.93 0.28
CA LEU A 10 16.66 5.76 0.71
C LEU A 10 17.76 6.11 1.72
N ASN A 11 18.54 7.19 1.49
CA ASN A 11 19.56 7.63 2.46
C ASN A 11 18.97 8.23 3.73
N LYS A 12 17.81 8.88 3.66
CA LYS A 12 17.12 9.42 4.85
C LYS A 12 16.49 8.29 5.68
N TYR A 13 15.96 7.24 5.04
CA TYR A 13 15.42 6.07 5.73
C TYR A 13 16.53 5.22 6.38
N LEU A 14 17.62 4.95 5.67
CA LEU A 14 18.80 4.25 6.22
C LEU A 14 19.56 5.08 7.28
N GLY A 15 19.40 6.41 7.28
CA GLY A 15 20.01 7.29 8.28
C GLY A 15 19.21 7.46 9.58
N HIS A 16 17.92 7.10 9.61
CA HIS A 16 17.05 7.30 10.80
C HIS A 16 16.85 6.03 11.64
N SER A 17 17.32 4.85 11.20
CA SER A 17 17.22 3.60 11.98
C SER A 17 18.19 3.51 13.16
N ASN A 18 19.01 4.54 13.42
CA ASN A 18 20.00 4.58 14.50
C ASN A 18 19.65 5.58 15.62
N GLY A 19 18.38 5.68 16.01
CA GLY A 19 17.92 6.74 16.90
C GLY A 19 16.81 6.39 17.88
N TYR A 20 16.81 5.20 18.49
CA TYR A 20 16.01 4.94 19.70
C TYR A 20 16.65 3.85 20.58
N VAL A 21 17.75 4.18 21.28
CA VAL A 21 18.17 3.50 22.51
C VAL A 21 18.81 4.50 23.47
N GLU A 22 18.17 4.65 24.63
CA GLU A 22 18.65 5.08 25.97
C GLU A 22 19.61 6.27 26.15
N THR A 23 19.09 7.29 26.82
CA THR A 23 19.82 8.26 27.63
C THR A 23 20.44 7.61 28.88
N MET A 24 21.77 7.57 29.01
CA MET A 24 22.51 7.80 30.27
C MET A 24 23.98 8.22 30.05
N HIS A 25 24.33 9.36 30.64
CA HIS A 25 25.62 9.86 31.13
C HIS A 25 26.96 9.75 30.37
N ALA A 26 27.50 10.97 30.15
CA ALA A 26 28.88 11.44 30.41
C ALA A 26 29.97 11.28 29.33
N GLY A 27 30.64 12.41 29.04
CA GLY A 27 32.00 12.42 28.47
C GLY A 27 32.27 13.58 27.50
N GLN A 28 32.84 14.67 28.01
CA GLN A 28 33.44 15.75 27.21
C GLN A 28 34.59 15.25 26.33
N GLY A 29 34.72 15.77 25.12
CA GLY A 29 35.89 15.58 24.26
C GLY A 29 35.82 16.41 22.98
N SER A 30 36.68 17.43 22.90
CA SER A 30 36.78 18.45 21.87
C SER A 30 37.56 18.00 20.62
N SER A 31 37.31 18.65 19.46
CA SER A 31 38.31 19.24 18.53
C SER A 31 38.17 18.89 17.03
N SER A 32 38.13 19.97 16.21
CA SER A 32 38.65 20.19 14.83
C SER A 32 38.27 19.22 13.70
N GLY A 33 37.88 19.61 12.48
CA GLY A 33 38.15 20.83 11.71
C GLY A 33 38.66 20.42 10.31
N ASP A 34 38.14 21.08 9.26
CA ASP A 34 38.66 21.21 7.87
C ASP A 34 37.98 20.47 6.68
N LYS A 35 37.20 21.29 5.94
CA LYS A 35 37.30 21.70 4.51
C LYS A 35 37.34 20.68 3.36
N VAL A 36 36.23 20.71 2.61
CA VAL A 36 36.08 21.04 1.16
C VAL A 36 37.30 20.89 0.24
N GLY A 37 37.15 20.05 -0.78
CA GLY A 37 38.01 20.00 -1.98
C GLY A 37 37.22 19.57 -3.22
N SER A 38 37.10 20.47 -4.20
CA SER A 38 36.57 20.26 -5.54
C SER A 38 37.68 19.78 -6.48
N CYS A 39 37.37 18.93 -7.47
CA CYS A 39 38.26 18.67 -8.60
C CYS A 39 37.46 18.62 -9.92
N THR A 40 37.62 19.65 -10.72
CA THR A 40 37.54 19.62 -12.19
C THR A 40 38.92 19.27 -12.74
N GLU A 41 39.01 18.46 -13.79
CA GLU A 41 39.86 18.77 -14.96
C GLU A 41 39.62 17.83 -16.15
N ASN A 42 39.75 18.45 -17.31
CA ASN A 42 39.56 17.92 -18.66
C ASN A 42 40.74 17.04 -19.10
N ASN A 43 40.52 16.15 -20.07
CA ASN A 43 41.51 15.98 -21.14
C ASN A 43 40.86 15.55 -22.46
N SER A 44 41.23 16.31 -23.50
CA SER A 44 40.89 16.15 -24.91
C SER A 44 41.91 15.26 -25.59
N PHE A 45 41.50 14.37 -26.50
CA PHE A 45 42.34 13.93 -27.62
C PHE A 45 41.48 13.61 -28.86
N LYS A 46 42.02 13.97 -30.03
CA LYS A 46 41.39 14.12 -31.35
C LYS A 46 41.51 12.88 -32.26
N ALA A 47 40.70 12.93 -33.33
CA ALA A 47 40.88 12.37 -34.69
C ALA A 47 40.46 10.90 -34.88
N SER A 48 39.84 10.45 -35.99
CA SER A 48 39.50 11.04 -37.31
C SER A 48 38.48 10.13 -38.03
N GLU A 49 37.71 10.71 -38.95
CA GLU A 49 36.75 10.06 -39.86
C GLU A 49 37.41 9.13 -40.91
N ALA A 50 36.63 8.16 -41.42
CA ALA A 50 36.82 7.56 -42.74
C ALA A 50 35.46 7.14 -43.34
N GLU A 51 35.19 7.67 -44.54
CA GLU A 51 34.02 7.46 -45.41
C GLU A 51 34.03 6.08 -46.09
N ARG A 52 32.83 5.53 -46.42
CA ARG A 52 32.53 4.69 -47.61
C ARG A 52 31.02 4.82 -47.92
N GLN A 53 30.60 5.56 -48.95
CA GLN A 53 30.38 5.20 -50.37
C GLN A 53 29.32 4.11 -50.64
N ASN A 54 28.26 4.56 -51.33
CA ASN A 54 27.14 3.81 -51.93
C ASN A 54 27.57 2.95 -53.13
N PHE A 55 26.93 1.79 -53.32
CA PHE A 55 26.73 1.18 -54.64
C PHE A 55 25.41 0.40 -54.68
N ASP A 56 24.83 0.36 -55.88
CA ASP A 56 23.43 0.05 -56.22
C ASP A 56 23.29 -1.34 -56.90
N SER A 57 22.04 -1.84 -56.84
CA SER A 57 21.29 -2.79 -57.68
C SER A 57 21.67 -4.27 -57.88
N GLY A 58 20.64 -5.12 -57.79
CA GLY A 58 20.61 -6.50 -58.28
C GLY A 58 19.48 -7.36 -57.69
N GLU A 59 18.34 -7.47 -58.40
CA GLU A 59 17.20 -8.37 -58.14
C GLU A 59 17.61 -9.86 -58.21
N ILE A 60 16.93 -10.75 -57.47
CA ILE A 60 16.50 -12.12 -57.86
C ILE A 60 15.47 -12.65 -56.84
N GLU A 61 14.32 -13.01 -57.41
CA GLU A 61 13.24 -13.97 -57.16
C GLU A 61 13.03 -14.73 -55.82
N GLU A 62 11.73 -15.03 -55.64
CA GLU A 62 10.92 -15.61 -54.57
C GLU A 62 11.39 -16.96 -54.00
N GLU A 63 11.11 -17.21 -52.71
CA GLU A 63 10.60 -18.51 -52.24
C GLU A 63 9.96 -18.39 -50.83
N ASP A 64 8.75 -18.94 -50.73
CA ASP A 64 7.83 -18.92 -49.58
C ASP A 64 8.35 -19.74 -48.38
N TYR A 65 8.25 -19.17 -47.18
CA TYR A 65 8.12 -19.94 -45.94
C TYR A 65 7.08 -19.30 -45.02
N TYR A 66 5.98 -20.02 -44.81
CA TYR A 66 5.01 -19.78 -43.75
C TYR A 66 5.70 -19.96 -42.39
N ILE A 67 5.71 -18.92 -41.56
CA ILE A 67 5.91 -19.03 -40.12
C ILE A 67 4.61 -18.51 -39.47
N ASP A 68 3.86 -19.45 -38.90
CA ASP A 68 2.82 -19.19 -37.91
C ASP A 68 3.49 -18.70 -36.63
N ASP A 69 3.47 -17.39 -36.39
CA ASP A 69 3.70 -16.82 -35.06
C ASP A 69 2.41 -16.11 -34.65
N GLU A 70 1.61 -16.80 -33.83
CA GLU A 70 0.58 -16.18 -32.98
C GLU A 70 1.29 -15.27 -31.95
N ASP A 71 1.63 -14.06 -32.37
CA ASP A 71 2.06 -12.98 -31.49
C ASP A 71 0.83 -12.10 -31.18
N GLU A 72 0.13 -12.45 -30.10
CA GLU A 72 -0.88 -11.59 -29.45
C GLU A 72 -0.17 -10.37 -28.83
N GLY A 73 0.21 -9.43 -29.70
CA GLY A 73 0.72 -8.13 -29.32
C GLY A 73 -0.40 -7.23 -28.79
N CYS A 74 -0.34 -6.85 -27.51
CA CYS A 74 -1.07 -5.70 -26.99
C CYS A 74 -0.50 -4.41 -27.63
N TYR A 75 -1.07 -4.02 -28.77
CA TYR A 75 -0.97 -2.65 -29.24
C TYR A 75 -2.03 -1.83 -28.52
N ASP A 76 -1.63 -1.13 -27.46
CA ASP A 76 -2.42 -0.04 -26.90
C ASP A 76 -2.29 1.16 -27.84
N ASP A 77 -3.34 1.38 -28.62
CA ASP A 77 -3.55 2.59 -29.43
C ASP A 77 -4.01 3.73 -28.50
N ASP A 78 -3.05 4.45 -27.94
CA ASP A 78 -3.30 5.69 -27.20
C ASP A 78 -3.52 6.84 -28.19
N ASN A 79 -4.76 7.12 -28.60
CA ASN A 79 -5.21 8.48 -28.91
C ASN A 79 -6.73 8.57 -29.17
N GLU A 80 -7.53 8.89 -28.14
CA GLU A 80 -8.50 10.00 -28.19
C GLU A 80 -9.16 10.18 -26.82
N GLY A 81 -9.25 11.44 -26.38
CA GLY A 81 -9.84 11.81 -25.10
C GLY A 81 -11.31 11.40 -25.03
N SER A 82 -11.59 10.43 -24.19
CA SER A 82 -12.92 10.11 -23.69
C SER A 82 -12.89 10.32 -22.18
N ASP A 83 -13.80 11.15 -21.66
CA ASP A 83 -14.12 11.18 -20.24
C ASP A 83 -14.57 9.76 -19.84
N TYR A 84 -13.64 8.97 -19.28
CA TYR A 84 -13.97 7.69 -18.65
C TYR A 84 -14.68 8.01 -17.33
N GLU A 85 -16.00 8.21 -17.42
CA GLU A 85 -16.88 8.26 -16.28
C GLU A 85 -16.93 6.86 -15.67
N PHE A 86 -16.18 6.65 -14.59
CA PHE A 86 -16.16 5.40 -13.83
C PHE A 86 -17.56 5.13 -13.27
N ASP A 87 -18.30 4.25 -13.93
CA ASP A 87 -19.65 3.87 -13.52
C ASP A 87 -19.58 2.82 -12.40
N GLU A 88 -19.82 3.27 -11.17
CA GLU A 88 -19.89 2.45 -9.96
C GLU A 88 -20.98 1.39 -10.03
N SER A 89 -22.04 1.60 -10.82
CA SER A 89 -23.10 0.61 -11.00
C SER A 89 -22.64 -0.58 -11.85
N ASP A 90 -21.83 -0.32 -12.88
CA ASP A 90 -21.28 -1.34 -13.77
C ASP A 90 -20.22 -2.21 -13.07
N PHE A 91 -19.45 -1.61 -12.16
CA PHE A 91 -18.50 -2.33 -11.29
C PHE A 91 -19.21 -3.22 -10.25
N ASN A 92 -20.26 -2.70 -9.60
CA ASN A 92 -21.05 -3.50 -8.64
C ASN A 92 -21.81 -4.63 -9.35
N GLN A 93 -22.27 -4.40 -10.59
CA GLN A 93 -22.90 -5.41 -11.42
C GLN A 93 -21.89 -6.49 -11.85
N GLN A 94 -20.70 -6.13 -12.33
CA GLN A 94 -19.64 -7.11 -12.65
C GLN A 94 -19.16 -7.92 -11.43
N LEU A 95 -19.22 -7.34 -10.23
CA LEU A 95 -19.00 -8.07 -8.98
C LEU A 95 -20.15 -9.05 -8.72
N ALA A 96 -21.41 -8.62 -8.84
CA ALA A 96 -22.58 -9.46 -8.67
C ALA A 96 -22.66 -10.61 -9.70
N ASP A 97 -22.39 -10.32 -10.98
CA ASP A 97 -22.44 -11.28 -12.08
C ASP A 97 -21.41 -12.42 -11.89
N LYS A 98 -20.26 -12.14 -11.26
CA LYS A 98 -19.28 -13.17 -10.85
C LYS A 98 -19.76 -14.06 -9.71
N PHE A 99 -20.78 -13.67 -8.96
CA PHE A 99 -21.43 -14.46 -7.92
C PHE A 99 -22.71 -15.17 -8.42
N ASP A 100 -23.36 -14.66 -9.46
CA ASP A 100 -24.59 -15.22 -10.03
C ASP A 100 -24.36 -16.45 -10.94
N ASP A 101 -23.17 -16.64 -11.51
CA ASP A 101 -22.79 -17.84 -12.29
C ASP A 101 -22.63 -19.13 -11.44
N LEU A 102 -22.91 -19.07 -10.13
CA LEU A 102 -23.02 -20.23 -9.26
C LEU A 102 -24.48 -20.70 -9.23
N ASP A 103 -24.86 -21.56 -10.18
CA ASP A 103 -26.11 -22.32 -10.16
C ASP A 103 -26.16 -23.23 -8.91
N LEU A 104 -26.66 -22.70 -7.79
CA LEU A 104 -26.92 -23.47 -6.59
C LEU A 104 -28.20 -24.32 -6.83
N PRO A 105 -28.14 -25.65 -6.70
CA PRO A 105 -29.32 -26.48 -6.88
C PRO A 105 -30.40 -26.13 -5.83
N PRO A 106 -31.70 -26.24 -6.17
CA PRO A 106 -32.78 -25.92 -5.23
C PRO A 106 -32.65 -26.75 -3.95
N GLY A 107 -32.37 -26.09 -2.82
CA GLY A 107 -32.17 -26.73 -1.50
C GLY A 107 -30.80 -26.52 -0.85
N VAL A 108 -29.86 -25.79 -1.48
CA VAL A 108 -28.61 -25.36 -0.82
C VAL A 108 -28.79 -23.96 -0.24
N GLU A 109 -29.27 -23.88 0.99
CA GLU A 109 -29.01 -22.70 1.82
C GLU A 109 -27.49 -22.61 2.04
N ALA A 110 -26.92 -21.43 1.82
CA ALA A 110 -25.50 -21.17 2.01
C ALA A 110 -25.06 -21.65 3.39
N SER A 111 -24.40 -22.79 3.39
CA SER A 111 -23.91 -23.44 4.58
C SER A 111 -22.67 -22.69 5.03
N VAL A 112 -22.87 -21.73 5.92
CA VAL A 112 -21.81 -20.99 6.59
C VAL A 112 -20.89 -22.02 7.30
N PRO A 113 -19.62 -22.24 6.86
CA PRO A 113 -18.82 -23.40 7.30
C PRO A 113 -18.53 -23.44 8.81
N TRP A 114 -18.59 -22.31 9.51
CA TRP A 114 -18.44 -22.29 10.98
C TRP A 114 -19.73 -22.62 11.73
N LEU A 115 -20.90 -22.60 11.08
CA LEU A 115 -22.19 -22.94 11.69
C LEU A 115 -22.47 -24.46 11.63
N GLN A 116 -21.93 -25.17 10.62
CA GLN A 116 -22.09 -26.61 10.46
C GLN A 116 -21.09 -27.47 11.24
N LYS A 117 -19.99 -26.89 11.74
CA LYS A 117 -19.03 -27.60 12.60
C LYS A 117 -19.61 -27.99 13.98
N ALA A 118 -20.88 -27.63 14.23
CA ALA A 118 -21.65 -28.03 15.40
C ALA A 118 -22.34 -29.41 15.26
N ALA A 119 -22.28 -30.07 14.10
CA ALA A 119 -23.05 -31.29 13.84
C ALA A 119 -22.22 -32.49 13.37
N THR A 120 -20.93 -32.57 13.71
CA THR A 120 -20.19 -33.83 13.71
C THR A 120 -19.96 -34.26 15.15
N ASP A 121 -20.45 -35.47 15.44
CA ASP A 121 -20.42 -36.19 16.71
C ASP A 121 -18.98 -36.40 17.20
N ASP A 122 -18.41 -35.41 17.88
CA ASP A 122 -17.11 -35.48 18.57
C ASP A 122 -17.21 -34.79 19.94
N GLY A 123 -17.81 -35.49 20.92
CA GLY A 123 -17.70 -35.16 22.35
C GLY A 123 -18.21 -33.77 22.79
N PRO A 124 -18.13 -33.43 24.09
CA PRO A 124 -18.48 -32.09 24.57
C PRO A 124 -17.38 -31.11 24.13
N GLY A 125 -17.53 -30.57 22.93
CA GLY A 125 -16.66 -29.54 22.38
C GLY A 125 -16.70 -28.29 23.26
N ASN A 126 -15.51 -27.88 23.72
CA ASN A 126 -15.28 -26.67 24.48
C ASN A 126 -15.58 -25.44 23.58
N PHE A 127 -16.82 -24.96 23.58
CA PHE A 127 -17.17 -23.70 22.92
C PHE A 127 -16.43 -22.55 23.61
N LYS A 128 -15.42 -21.99 22.92
CA LYS A 128 -14.69 -20.83 23.41
C LYS A 128 -15.63 -19.64 23.47
N SER A 129 -15.58 -18.90 24.57
CA SER A 129 -16.34 -17.66 24.70
C SER A 129 -15.77 -16.57 23.78
N MET A 130 -16.56 -15.54 23.48
CA MET A 130 -16.10 -14.43 22.63
C MET A 130 -14.84 -13.77 23.20
N SER A 131 -14.77 -13.58 24.52
CA SER A 131 -13.58 -13.04 25.19
C SER A 131 -12.35 -13.96 25.05
N GLU A 132 -12.54 -15.27 25.02
CA GLU A 132 -11.43 -16.22 24.84
C GLU A 132 -10.90 -16.22 23.40
N ILE A 133 -11.79 -16.12 22.41
CA ILE A 133 -11.42 -15.95 20.99
C ILE A 133 -10.66 -14.63 20.81
N GLU A 134 -11.16 -13.59 21.46
CA GLU A 134 -10.54 -12.27 21.47
C GLU A 134 -9.11 -12.33 22.05
N ASP A 135 -8.91 -12.98 23.19
CA ASP A 135 -7.59 -13.14 23.78
C ASP A 135 -6.65 -14.00 22.89
N GLU A 136 -7.19 -14.92 22.10
CA GLU A 136 -6.42 -15.75 21.18
C GLU A 136 -5.93 -14.95 19.95
N ILE A 137 -6.80 -14.18 19.31
CA ILE A 137 -6.42 -13.33 18.15
C ILE A 137 -5.34 -12.33 18.56
N GLY A 138 -5.53 -11.67 19.72
CA GLY A 138 -4.54 -10.73 20.23
C GLY A 138 -3.18 -11.37 20.51
N LYS A 139 -3.18 -12.60 21.04
CA LYS A 139 -1.93 -13.37 21.24
C LYS A 139 -1.28 -13.72 19.91
N LYS A 140 -2.01 -14.27 18.94
CA LYS A 140 -1.46 -14.65 17.62
C LYS A 140 -0.87 -13.45 16.89
N TYR A 141 -1.57 -12.31 16.91
CA TYR A 141 -1.07 -11.08 16.33
C TYR A 141 0.22 -10.59 17.01
N LYS A 142 0.27 -10.60 18.35
CA LYS A 142 1.46 -10.19 19.11
C LYS A 142 2.70 -11.06 18.82
N PHE A 143 2.50 -12.33 18.52
CA PHE A 143 3.58 -13.26 18.16
C PHE A 143 3.79 -13.41 16.65
N PHE A 144 3.05 -12.65 15.83
CA PHE A 144 3.17 -12.72 14.38
C PHE A 144 4.52 -12.16 13.92
N LYS A 145 5.36 -13.01 13.33
CA LYS A 145 6.70 -12.62 12.89
C LYS A 145 6.64 -11.74 11.64
N GLN A 146 7.55 -10.76 11.56
CA GLN A 146 7.75 -9.97 10.35
C GLN A 146 8.21 -10.84 9.18
N PHE A 147 9.23 -11.67 9.38
CA PHE A 147 9.68 -12.64 8.40
C PHE A 147 9.39 -14.07 8.89
N ASP A 148 8.85 -14.92 8.01
CA ASP A 148 8.74 -16.36 8.29
C ASP A 148 8.76 -17.19 7.00
N THR A 149 9.09 -18.47 7.14
CA THR A 149 9.06 -19.45 6.05
C THR A 149 7.79 -20.30 6.15
N VAL A 150 7.15 -20.57 5.01
CA VAL A 150 5.92 -21.35 4.91
C VAL A 150 5.99 -22.41 3.81
N GLU A 151 5.23 -23.49 3.93
CA GLU A 151 5.31 -24.61 2.98
C GLU A 151 4.38 -24.42 1.76
N ASP A 152 3.15 -23.94 1.98
CA ASP A 152 2.11 -23.82 0.97
C ASP A 152 2.01 -22.38 0.43
N PHE A 153 1.84 -22.22 -0.87
CA PHE A 153 1.57 -20.93 -1.55
C PHE A 153 0.60 -21.17 -2.72
N SER A 154 -0.39 -22.04 -2.51
CA SER A 154 -1.38 -22.38 -3.53
C SER A 154 -2.18 -21.18 -4.03
N ASP A 155 -2.43 -20.17 -3.19
CA ASP A 155 -3.12 -18.92 -3.55
C ASP A 155 -2.18 -17.83 -4.10
N HIS A 156 -0.90 -18.13 -4.31
CA HIS A 156 0.09 -17.17 -4.81
C HIS A 156 -0.07 -16.93 -6.31
N HIS A 157 0.04 -15.67 -6.76
CA HIS A 157 -0.14 -15.27 -8.16
C HIS A 157 0.75 -16.08 -9.13
N TYR A 158 1.96 -16.42 -8.68
CA TYR A 158 2.96 -17.18 -9.44
C TYR A 158 3.02 -18.68 -9.09
N ALA A 159 2.08 -19.20 -8.30
CA ALA A 159 2.07 -20.62 -7.87
C ALA A 159 2.18 -21.58 -9.07
N ASN A 160 1.39 -21.33 -10.10
CA ASN A 160 1.31 -22.14 -11.32
C ASN A 160 2.36 -21.79 -12.38
N LYS A 161 3.27 -20.84 -12.10
CA LYS A 161 4.34 -20.44 -13.02
C LYS A 161 5.66 -21.04 -12.53
N PRO A 162 6.17 -22.13 -13.14
CA PRO A 162 7.41 -22.76 -12.69
C PRO A 162 8.61 -21.85 -12.96
N VAL A 163 9.51 -21.73 -11.99
CA VAL A 163 10.84 -21.18 -12.24
C VAL A 163 11.62 -22.21 -13.06
N GLY A 164 12.21 -21.78 -14.19
CA GLY A 164 12.99 -22.65 -15.05
C GLY A 164 14.21 -23.26 -14.35
N LYS A 165 15.17 -23.80 -15.10
CA LYS A 165 16.38 -24.40 -14.51
C LYS A 165 17.18 -23.35 -13.71
N THR A 166 17.37 -23.59 -12.41
CA THR A 166 18.18 -22.75 -11.51
C THR A 166 19.47 -23.45 -11.09
N GLY A 167 20.45 -22.68 -10.64
CA GLY A 167 21.78 -23.16 -10.23
C GLY A 167 22.14 -22.79 -8.78
N LYS A 168 23.28 -23.29 -8.30
CA LYS A 168 23.74 -23.06 -6.92
C LYS A 168 23.90 -21.58 -6.55
N GLU A 169 24.40 -20.75 -7.47
CA GLU A 169 24.60 -19.33 -7.22
C GLU A 169 23.27 -18.56 -7.11
N TRP A 170 22.24 -18.99 -7.86
CA TRP A 170 20.88 -18.46 -7.74
C TRP A 170 20.33 -18.73 -6.33
N THR A 171 20.46 -19.98 -5.85
CA THR A 171 20.01 -20.35 -4.49
C THR A 171 20.74 -19.55 -3.42
N LYS A 172 22.07 -19.43 -3.51
CA LYS A 172 22.86 -18.63 -2.55
C LYS A 172 22.43 -17.17 -2.54
N ARG A 173 22.13 -16.60 -3.71
CA ARG A 173 21.67 -15.21 -3.81
C ARG A 173 20.31 -15.01 -3.15
N ILE A 174 19.35 -15.91 -3.36
CA ILE A 174 18.05 -15.80 -2.69
C ILE A 174 18.18 -16.00 -1.18
N GLN A 175 18.99 -16.94 -0.73
CA GLN A 175 19.26 -17.12 0.70
C GLN A 175 19.92 -15.88 1.33
N HIS A 176 20.76 -15.18 0.57
CA HIS A 176 21.30 -13.88 1.00
C HIS A 176 20.18 -12.83 1.14
N ASP A 177 19.29 -12.72 0.15
CA ASP A 177 18.16 -11.80 0.23
C ASP A 177 17.20 -12.14 1.38
N TRP A 178 16.94 -13.43 1.64
CA TRP A 178 16.13 -13.87 2.79
C TRP A 178 16.74 -13.43 4.12
N LYS A 179 18.06 -13.53 4.27
CA LYS A 179 18.75 -13.04 5.47
C LYS A 179 18.63 -11.52 5.62
N LEU A 180 18.72 -10.76 4.53
CA LEU A 180 18.50 -9.31 4.59
C LEU A 180 17.06 -8.99 5.02
N LEU A 181 16.08 -9.70 4.47
CA LEU A 181 14.68 -9.52 4.86
C LEU A 181 14.45 -9.90 6.32
N GLU A 182 15.02 -11.01 6.80
CA GLU A 182 14.86 -11.43 8.19
C GLU A 182 15.43 -10.41 9.20
N ASN A 183 16.53 -9.74 8.86
CA ASN A 183 17.24 -8.85 9.78
C ASN A 183 16.87 -7.37 9.65
N ASP A 184 16.57 -6.90 8.44
CA ASP A 184 16.55 -5.46 8.11
C ASP A 184 15.19 -4.96 7.59
N LEU A 185 14.12 -5.75 7.73
CA LEU A 185 12.78 -5.30 7.35
C LEU A 185 12.31 -4.11 8.21
N PRO A 186 11.74 -3.06 7.59
CA PRO A 186 11.03 -2.02 8.34
C PRO A 186 9.86 -2.61 9.13
N ALA A 187 9.55 -2.00 10.28
CA ALA A 187 8.54 -2.53 11.20
C ALA A 187 7.13 -2.68 10.58
N SER A 188 6.85 -1.93 9.52
CA SER A 188 5.59 -1.92 8.76
C SER A 188 5.53 -2.91 7.60
N ILE A 189 6.56 -3.73 7.37
CA ILE A 189 6.61 -4.68 6.26
C ILE A 189 6.75 -6.10 6.83
N TYR A 190 5.88 -7.00 6.37
CA TYR A 190 5.89 -8.41 6.74
C TYR A 190 6.06 -9.25 5.48
N VAL A 191 6.78 -10.36 5.58
CA VAL A 191 7.18 -11.21 4.47
C VAL A 191 7.00 -12.67 4.83
N ARG A 192 6.48 -13.44 3.88
CA ARG A 192 6.48 -14.90 3.88
C ARG A 192 7.24 -15.39 2.67
N VAL A 193 8.10 -16.38 2.85
CA VAL A 193 8.84 -17.05 1.76
C VAL A 193 8.47 -18.52 1.73
N SER A 194 8.47 -19.13 0.54
CA SER A 194 8.13 -20.55 0.43
C SER A 194 9.34 -21.46 0.57
N GLU A 195 9.24 -22.46 1.43
CA GLU A 195 10.25 -23.52 1.58
C GLU A 195 10.35 -24.40 0.34
N ASN A 196 9.19 -24.78 -0.22
CA ASN A 196 9.08 -25.67 -1.37
C ASN A 196 9.36 -24.94 -2.70
N ARG A 197 9.11 -23.62 -2.74
CA ARG A 197 9.28 -22.77 -3.91
C ARG A 197 10.10 -21.55 -3.52
N MET A 198 11.41 -21.72 -3.41
CA MET A 198 12.34 -20.65 -3.03
C MET A 198 12.27 -19.40 -3.93
N ASP A 199 11.72 -19.55 -5.14
CA ASP A 199 11.48 -18.44 -6.06
C ASP A 199 10.30 -17.54 -5.63
N LEU A 200 9.45 -17.95 -4.69
CA LEU A 200 8.24 -17.24 -4.32
C LEU A 200 8.35 -16.53 -2.97
N LEU A 201 7.82 -15.31 -2.94
CA LEU A 201 7.76 -14.45 -1.76
C LEU A 201 6.46 -13.66 -1.78
N ARG A 202 5.75 -13.60 -0.65
CA ARG A 202 4.64 -12.67 -0.43
C ARG A 202 5.02 -11.64 0.61
N ALA A 203 4.81 -10.37 0.29
CA ALA A 203 4.99 -9.25 1.21
C ALA A 203 3.66 -8.54 1.45
N VAL A 204 3.51 -7.98 2.65
CA VAL A 204 2.44 -7.04 2.97
C VAL A 204 3.05 -5.79 3.61
N MET A 205 2.54 -4.64 3.20
CA MET A 205 2.97 -3.34 3.72
C MET A 205 1.80 -2.67 4.41
N ILE A 206 2.03 -2.22 5.64
CA ILE A 206 1.12 -1.29 6.30
C ILE A 206 1.28 0.06 5.63
N GLY A 207 0.16 0.65 5.22
CA GLY A 207 0.11 1.98 4.64
C GLY A 207 0.69 3.04 5.58
N PRO A 208 1.64 3.88 5.13
CA PRO A 208 2.29 4.84 6.01
C PRO A 208 1.33 5.90 6.56
N GLN A 209 1.54 6.31 7.81
CA GLN A 209 0.82 7.45 8.39
C GLN A 209 1.10 8.72 7.59
N GLY A 210 0.11 9.62 7.51
CA GLY A 210 0.25 10.87 6.77
C GLY A 210 -0.07 10.75 5.28
N THR A 211 -0.46 9.57 4.81
CA THR A 211 -0.73 9.27 3.40
C THR A 211 -2.17 8.80 3.22
N PRO A 212 -2.76 8.85 2.01
CA PRO A 212 -4.09 8.28 1.78
C PRO A 212 -4.15 6.74 1.94
N TYR A 213 -3.00 6.09 2.19
CA TYR A 213 -2.88 4.65 2.37
C TYR A 213 -2.97 4.22 3.84
N HIS A 214 -2.93 5.17 4.78
CA HIS A 214 -2.68 4.91 6.20
C HIS A 214 -3.56 3.77 6.77
N ASP A 215 -2.95 2.94 7.61
CA ASP A 215 -3.57 1.77 8.25
C ASP A 215 -4.08 0.66 7.31
N GLY A 216 -3.98 0.84 5.98
CA GLY A 216 -4.29 -0.20 5.00
C GLY A 216 -3.23 -1.31 4.99
N LEU A 217 -3.63 -2.50 4.53
CA LEU A 217 -2.71 -3.62 4.27
C LEU A 217 -2.65 -3.86 2.76
N PHE A 218 -1.46 -3.70 2.17
CA PHE A 218 -1.23 -3.83 0.74
C PHE A 218 -0.35 -5.04 0.45
N PHE A 219 -0.90 -6.03 -0.26
CA PHE A 219 -0.24 -7.32 -0.51
C PHE A 219 0.44 -7.36 -1.89
N PHE A 220 1.63 -7.96 -1.91
CA PHE A 220 2.46 -8.12 -3.09
C PHE A 220 3.00 -9.54 -3.17
N ASP A 221 2.79 -10.19 -4.31
CA ASP A 221 3.41 -11.46 -4.65
C ASP A 221 4.63 -11.19 -5.51
N ALA A 222 5.74 -11.88 -5.24
CA ALA A 222 6.97 -11.74 -5.99
C ALA A 222 7.49 -13.12 -6.42
N GLN A 223 8.07 -13.16 -7.61
CA GLN A 223 8.79 -14.31 -8.14
C GLN A 223 10.21 -13.92 -8.55
N PHE A 224 11.20 -14.64 -8.03
CA PHE A 224 12.57 -14.58 -8.51
C PHE A 224 12.70 -15.42 -9.80
N PRO A 225 12.94 -14.80 -10.97
CA PRO A 225 13.09 -15.56 -12.21
C PRO A 225 14.36 -16.43 -12.18
N ALA A 226 14.45 -17.40 -13.10
CA ALA A 226 15.66 -18.24 -13.21
C ALA A 226 16.93 -17.42 -13.53
N SER A 227 16.77 -16.24 -14.14
CA SER A 227 17.85 -15.29 -14.40
C SER A 227 18.23 -14.42 -13.20
N TYR A 228 17.57 -14.53 -12.04
CA TYR A 228 17.93 -13.75 -10.86
C TYR A 228 19.36 -14.07 -10.38
N PRO A 229 20.20 -13.08 -10.04
CA PRO A 229 19.95 -11.63 -9.96
C PRO A 229 20.31 -10.85 -11.23
N ALA A 230 20.62 -11.50 -12.36
CA ALA A 230 20.89 -10.78 -13.61
C ALA A 230 19.66 -9.96 -14.07
N SER A 231 18.46 -10.49 -13.85
CA SER A 231 17.19 -9.76 -13.99
C SER A 231 16.56 -9.47 -12.62
N PRO A 232 15.72 -8.41 -12.49
CA PRO A 232 14.98 -8.12 -11.27
C PRO A 232 13.94 -9.21 -10.96
N PRO A 233 13.42 -9.25 -9.72
CA PRO A 233 12.22 -10.04 -9.41
C PRO A 233 11.00 -9.49 -10.16
N ILE A 234 10.01 -10.35 -10.41
CA ILE A 234 8.71 -9.95 -10.96
C ILE A 234 7.76 -9.77 -9.79
N VAL A 235 7.02 -8.65 -9.74
CA VAL A 235 6.14 -8.30 -8.63
C VAL A 235 4.72 -8.07 -9.12
N TYR A 236 3.75 -8.61 -8.39
CA TYR A 236 2.31 -8.48 -8.60
C TYR A 236 1.66 -7.86 -7.35
N TYR A 237 0.93 -6.78 -7.53
CA TYR A 237 0.09 -6.16 -6.50
C TYR A 237 -1.30 -6.78 -6.51
N HIS A 238 -1.81 -7.16 -5.33
CA HIS A 238 -3.19 -7.63 -5.15
C HIS A 238 -4.16 -6.44 -5.24
N SER A 239 -4.46 -6.02 -6.47
CA SER A 239 -5.22 -4.81 -6.75
C SER A 239 -6.71 -4.91 -6.45
N GLY A 240 -7.29 -6.11 -6.52
CA GLY A 240 -8.75 -6.29 -6.52
C GLY A 240 -9.44 -5.55 -7.67
N GLY A 241 -8.73 -5.28 -8.77
CA GLY A 241 -9.24 -4.49 -9.89
C GLY A 241 -9.15 -2.96 -9.70
N LEU A 242 -8.61 -2.47 -8.57
CA LEU A 242 -8.52 -1.05 -8.28
C LEU A 242 -7.17 -0.45 -8.74
N ARG A 243 -7.19 0.68 -9.46
CA ARG A 243 -6.00 1.48 -9.74
C ARG A 243 -5.73 2.42 -8.57
N LEU A 244 -5.04 1.93 -7.55
CA LEU A 244 -4.82 2.63 -6.28
C LEU A 244 -3.80 3.79 -6.39
N ASN A 245 -2.85 3.67 -7.31
CA ASN A 245 -1.74 4.59 -7.50
C ASN A 245 -1.33 4.58 -8.99
N PRO A 246 -0.74 5.65 -9.55
CA PRO A 246 -0.26 5.62 -10.94
C PRO A 246 0.72 4.46 -11.22
N ASN A 247 1.48 4.04 -10.21
CA ASN A 247 2.41 2.92 -10.28
C ASN A 247 1.81 1.56 -9.86
N LEU A 248 0.56 1.51 -9.39
CA LEU A 248 -0.15 0.28 -8.99
C LEU A 248 -1.41 0.10 -9.85
N TYR A 249 -1.28 -0.74 -10.87
CA TYR A 249 -2.31 -0.89 -11.89
C TYR A 249 -3.46 -1.77 -11.40
N ALA A 250 -4.64 -1.57 -12.00
CA ALA A 250 -5.82 -2.41 -11.75
C ALA A 250 -5.57 -3.89 -12.08
N CYS A 251 -4.70 -4.18 -13.05
CA CYS A 251 -4.28 -5.56 -13.38
C CYS A 251 -3.22 -6.14 -12.43
N GLY A 252 -2.75 -5.37 -11.44
CA GLY A 252 -1.72 -5.78 -10.48
C GLY A 252 -0.28 -5.51 -10.91
N LYS A 253 -0.04 -4.90 -12.08
CA LYS A 253 1.31 -4.46 -12.48
C LYS A 253 1.85 -3.38 -11.52
N VAL A 254 3.12 -3.54 -11.13
CA VAL A 254 3.86 -2.58 -10.31
C VAL A 254 4.94 -1.89 -11.15
N CYS A 255 4.89 -0.57 -11.23
CA CYS A 255 5.84 0.24 -11.99
C CYS A 255 6.94 0.82 -11.09
N LEU A 256 8.17 0.33 -11.25
CA LEU A 256 9.37 0.86 -10.60
C LEU A 256 10.57 0.70 -11.51
N SER A 257 11.46 1.70 -11.53
CA SER A 257 12.70 1.64 -12.32
C SER A 257 13.59 0.49 -11.89
N LEU A 258 13.60 0.18 -10.59
CA LEU A 258 14.32 -0.94 -10.00
C LEU A 258 13.79 -2.31 -10.46
N LEU A 259 12.53 -2.38 -10.88
CA LEU A 259 11.91 -3.57 -11.46
C LEU A 259 12.03 -3.60 -13.00
N GLY A 260 12.60 -2.57 -13.62
CA GLY A 260 12.66 -2.43 -15.07
C GLY A 260 11.29 -2.16 -15.72
N THR A 261 10.26 -1.87 -14.94
CA THR A 261 8.89 -1.59 -15.39
C THR A 261 8.59 -0.09 -15.49
N TRP A 262 9.58 0.75 -15.21
CA TRP A 262 9.51 2.20 -15.31
C TRP A 262 10.84 2.78 -15.80
N GLU A 263 10.79 3.98 -16.38
CA GLU A 263 12.01 4.70 -16.74
C GLU A 263 12.83 5.05 -15.50
N GLY A 264 14.16 5.08 -15.65
CA GLY A 264 15.08 5.47 -14.59
C GLY A 264 16.49 5.63 -15.13
N HIS A 265 17.38 6.22 -14.33
CA HIS A 265 18.74 6.53 -14.75
C HIS A 265 19.78 5.96 -13.78
N GLY A 266 20.88 5.44 -14.33
CA GLY A 266 22.04 5.02 -13.55
C GLY A 266 21.69 4.06 -12.40
N CYS A 267 21.89 4.52 -11.16
CA CYS A 267 21.67 3.74 -9.94
C CYS A 267 20.19 3.46 -9.61
N GLU A 268 19.24 4.05 -10.33
CA GLU A 268 17.80 3.82 -10.14
C GLU A 268 17.31 2.54 -10.82
N LYS A 269 18.07 2.00 -11.78
CA LYS A 269 17.76 0.74 -12.46
C LYS A 269 18.28 -0.46 -11.66
N TRP A 270 17.71 -1.63 -11.95
CA TRP A 270 18.20 -2.89 -11.41
C TRP A 270 19.70 -3.08 -11.66
N ASN A 271 20.44 -3.33 -10.60
CA ASN A 271 21.85 -3.67 -10.63
C ASN A 271 22.03 -5.08 -10.04
N SER A 272 22.45 -6.02 -10.88
CA SER A 272 22.59 -7.43 -10.48
C SER A 272 23.56 -7.67 -9.32
N ALA A 273 24.54 -6.78 -9.13
CA ALA A 273 25.53 -6.89 -8.07
C ALA A 273 25.07 -6.27 -6.74
N HIS A 274 24.19 -5.26 -6.77
CA HIS A 274 23.90 -4.42 -5.60
C HIS A 274 22.42 -4.31 -5.23
N SER A 275 21.50 -4.46 -6.19
CA SER A 275 20.06 -4.37 -5.93
C SER A 275 19.57 -5.60 -5.17
N THR A 276 18.60 -5.45 -4.27
CA THR A 276 18.08 -6.54 -3.42
C THR A 276 16.55 -6.50 -3.37
N MET A 277 15.92 -7.63 -3.01
CA MET A 277 14.47 -7.64 -2.78
C MET A 277 14.05 -6.67 -1.65
N LEU A 278 14.87 -6.50 -0.61
CA LEU A 278 14.63 -5.55 0.46
C LEU A 278 14.53 -4.10 -0.07
N GLN A 279 15.45 -3.71 -0.96
CA GLN A 279 15.39 -2.39 -1.60
C GLN A 279 14.16 -2.20 -2.48
N VAL A 280 13.67 -3.26 -3.14
CA VAL A 280 12.40 -3.23 -3.90
C VAL A 280 11.25 -2.93 -2.94
N LEU A 281 11.12 -3.67 -1.84
CA LEU A 281 10.03 -3.48 -0.87
C LEU A 281 10.05 -2.07 -0.24
N ILE A 282 11.24 -1.60 0.17
CA ILE A 282 11.41 -0.24 0.73
C ILE A 282 11.07 0.81 -0.33
N SER A 283 11.46 0.61 -1.59
CA SER A 283 11.16 1.55 -2.68
C SER A 283 9.66 1.63 -2.97
N ILE A 284 8.94 0.51 -2.96
CA ILE A 284 7.47 0.52 -3.07
C ILE A 284 6.88 1.36 -1.93
N GLN A 285 7.23 1.08 -0.68
CA GLN A 285 6.65 1.82 0.44
C GLN A 285 6.99 3.32 0.39
N ALA A 286 8.23 3.68 0.09
CA ALA A 286 8.69 5.06 0.14
C ALA A 286 8.26 5.91 -1.07
N LEU A 287 8.27 5.33 -2.28
CA LEU A 287 8.03 6.07 -3.52
C LEU A 287 6.58 5.93 -4.00
N VAL A 288 5.94 4.78 -3.76
CA VAL A 288 4.58 4.52 -4.24
C VAL A 288 3.56 4.94 -3.18
N LEU A 289 3.72 4.46 -1.94
CA LEU A 289 2.76 4.72 -0.85
C LEU A 289 3.02 6.06 -0.13
N ASN A 290 3.16 7.15 -0.89
CA ASN A 290 3.54 8.47 -0.37
C ASN A 290 2.35 9.43 -0.11
N GLU A 291 2.60 10.64 0.43
CA GLU A 291 1.55 11.63 0.78
C GLU A 291 0.77 12.16 -0.44
N LYS A 292 1.41 12.26 -1.61
CA LYS A 292 0.86 12.92 -2.80
C LYS A 292 1.04 12.03 -4.05
N PRO A 293 0.39 10.85 -4.09
CA PRO A 293 0.56 9.87 -5.16
C PRO A 293 0.15 10.36 -6.55
N TYR A 294 -0.67 11.41 -6.64
CA TYR A 294 -0.98 12.08 -7.92
C TYR A 294 0.27 12.46 -8.73
N PHE A 295 1.33 12.92 -8.05
CA PHE A 295 2.56 13.33 -8.72
C PHE A 295 3.48 12.18 -9.11
N ASN A 296 3.06 10.93 -8.87
CA ASN A 296 3.74 9.76 -9.42
C ASN A 296 3.40 9.53 -10.89
N GLU A 297 2.36 10.20 -11.42
CA GLU A 297 2.04 10.17 -12.84
C GLU A 297 3.10 10.98 -13.62
N PRO A 298 3.60 10.48 -14.76
CA PRO A 298 4.70 11.11 -15.48
C PRO A 298 4.30 12.47 -16.04
N GLY A 299 5.22 13.43 -15.93
CA GLY A 299 5.00 14.79 -16.38
C GLY A 299 4.19 15.64 -15.40
N TYR A 300 3.60 15.03 -14.37
CA TYR A 300 2.78 15.76 -13.40
C TYR A 300 3.63 16.48 -12.34
N GLU A 301 4.92 16.18 -12.25
CA GLU A 301 5.85 16.78 -11.29
C GLU A 301 5.99 18.29 -11.50
N THR A 302 5.80 18.76 -12.74
CA THR A 302 5.83 20.17 -13.09
C THR A 302 4.69 20.97 -12.44
N TYR A 303 3.57 20.31 -12.11
CA TYR A 303 2.43 20.93 -11.42
C TYR A 303 2.55 20.88 -9.90
N ALA A 304 3.59 20.26 -9.33
CA ALA A 304 3.73 20.11 -7.89
C ALA A 304 3.82 21.46 -7.16
N ASN A 305 4.33 22.52 -7.79
CA ASN A 305 4.38 23.85 -7.18
C ASN A 305 3.19 24.74 -7.56
N ASN A 306 2.25 24.23 -8.38
CA ASN A 306 1.10 24.99 -8.85
C ASN A 306 -0.10 24.75 -7.94
N ALA A 307 -0.88 25.81 -7.65
CA ALA A 307 -2.07 25.70 -6.82
C ALA A 307 -3.11 24.73 -7.40
N SER A 308 -3.25 24.67 -8.74
CA SER A 308 -4.14 23.71 -9.40
C SER A 308 -3.67 22.27 -9.20
N GLY A 309 -2.39 21.99 -9.41
CA GLY A 309 -1.85 20.64 -9.20
C GLY A 309 -1.95 20.19 -7.75
N GLN A 310 -1.72 21.10 -6.79
CA GLN A 310 -1.95 20.81 -5.38
C GLN A 310 -3.42 20.51 -5.06
N ARG A 311 -4.38 21.19 -5.71
CA ARG A 311 -5.81 20.88 -5.55
C ARG A 311 -6.15 19.50 -6.10
N THR A 312 -5.73 19.20 -7.32
CA THR A 312 -5.97 17.88 -7.95
C THR A 312 -5.31 16.75 -7.16
N ALA A 313 -4.14 16.98 -6.56
CA ALA A 313 -3.52 16.00 -5.67
C ALA A 313 -4.35 15.71 -4.42
N LEU A 314 -5.06 16.70 -3.86
CA LEU A 314 -5.96 16.48 -2.73
C LEU A 314 -7.21 15.69 -3.14
N GLU A 315 -7.78 15.99 -4.31
CA GLU A 315 -8.90 15.22 -4.89
C GLU A 315 -8.48 13.78 -5.20
N TYR A 316 -7.26 13.57 -5.69
CA TYR A 316 -6.71 12.24 -5.92
C TYR A 316 -6.56 11.47 -4.60
N ASN A 317 -6.08 12.11 -3.53
CA ASN A 317 -5.97 11.49 -2.21
C ASN A 317 -7.33 11.02 -1.68
N ASP A 318 -8.39 11.79 -1.92
CA ASP A 318 -9.76 11.42 -1.53
C ASP A 318 -10.17 10.09 -2.18
N THR A 319 -9.98 9.95 -3.50
CA THR A 319 -10.23 8.70 -4.23
C THR A 319 -9.32 7.56 -3.76
N THR A 320 -8.02 7.82 -3.58
CA THR A 320 -7.07 6.82 -3.09
C THR A 320 -7.44 6.28 -1.72
N PHE A 321 -7.95 7.12 -0.81
CA PHE A 321 -8.39 6.67 0.51
C PHE A 321 -9.66 5.83 0.44
N GLN A 322 -10.61 6.17 -0.44
CA GLN A 322 -11.77 5.30 -0.70
C GLN A 322 -11.35 3.91 -1.19
N TYR A 323 -10.41 3.86 -2.13
CA TYR A 323 -9.89 2.59 -2.63
C TYR A 323 -9.09 1.84 -1.56
N SER A 324 -8.36 2.54 -0.69
CA SER A 324 -7.69 1.92 0.46
C SER A 324 -8.71 1.28 1.41
N CYS A 325 -9.83 1.95 1.69
CA CYS A 325 -10.94 1.39 2.47
C CYS A 325 -11.54 0.14 1.80
N ARG A 326 -11.72 0.15 0.48
CA ARG A 326 -12.17 -1.04 -0.28
C ARG A 326 -11.16 -2.19 -0.19
N THR A 327 -9.86 -1.92 -0.33
CA THR A 327 -8.80 -2.91 -0.15
C THR A 327 -8.80 -3.51 1.27
N MET A 328 -9.07 -2.71 2.32
CA MET A 328 -9.24 -3.22 3.68
C MET A 328 -10.42 -4.20 3.77
N LEU A 329 -11.58 -3.86 3.19
CA LEU A 329 -12.74 -4.75 3.14
C LEU A 329 -12.43 -6.07 2.43
N TYR A 330 -11.76 -6.02 1.27
CA TYR A 330 -11.33 -7.22 0.56
C TYR A 330 -10.43 -8.10 1.42
N SER A 331 -9.46 -7.50 2.11
CA SER A 331 -8.53 -8.22 2.98
C SER A 331 -9.23 -8.84 4.20
N LEU A 332 -10.19 -8.15 4.81
CA LEU A 332 -10.99 -8.66 5.94
C LEU A 332 -11.87 -9.84 5.55
N ARG A 333 -12.44 -9.80 4.34
CA ARG A 333 -13.32 -10.84 3.80
C ARG A 333 -12.53 -12.04 3.31
N ARG A 334 -11.37 -11.80 2.68
CA ARG A 334 -10.49 -12.83 2.12
C ARG A 334 -9.02 -12.47 2.33
N ALA A 335 -8.52 -12.77 3.53
CA ALA A 335 -7.11 -12.59 3.84
C ALA A 335 -6.27 -13.56 2.98
N PRO A 336 -5.14 -13.10 2.41
CA PRO A 336 -4.18 -13.99 1.73
C PRO A 336 -3.61 -15.02 2.71
N GLN A 337 -3.29 -16.20 2.18
CA GLN A 337 -2.79 -17.31 2.98
C GLN A 337 -1.53 -16.90 3.76
N HIS A 338 -1.45 -17.34 5.02
CA HIS A 338 -0.37 -17.06 6.00
C HIS A 338 -0.34 -15.64 6.57
N PHE A 339 -1.36 -14.84 6.28
CA PHE A 339 -1.54 -13.49 6.79
C PHE A 339 -2.88 -13.29 7.50
N GLU A 340 -3.67 -14.34 7.71
CA GLU A 340 -4.98 -14.28 8.36
C GLU A 340 -4.89 -13.68 9.76
N ASP A 341 -3.92 -14.13 10.57
CA ASP A 341 -3.70 -13.63 11.91
C ASP A 341 -3.21 -12.17 11.92
N LEU A 342 -2.40 -11.76 10.93
CA LEU A 342 -1.97 -10.37 10.78
C LEU A 342 -3.16 -9.47 10.45
N VAL A 343 -3.95 -9.85 9.44
CA VAL A 343 -5.13 -9.10 8.99
C VAL A 343 -6.12 -8.97 10.14
N ALA A 344 -6.46 -10.08 10.80
CA ALA A 344 -7.40 -10.09 11.91
C ALA A 344 -6.92 -9.23 13.08
N GLY A 345 -5.66 -9.38 13.48
CA GLY A 345 -5.09 -8.61 14.60
C GLY A 345 -4.94 -7.12 14.30
N HIS A 346 -4.36 -6.78 13.14
CA HIS A 346 -4.14 -5.40 12.70
C HIS A 346 -5.44 -4.62 12.64
N PHE A 347 -6.45 -5.13 11.93
CA PHE A 347 -7.72 -4.41 11.80
C PHE A 347 -8.55 -4.41 13.07
N ARG A 348 -8.32 -5.36 13.97
CA ARG A 348 -8.91 -5.33 15.29
C ARG A 348 -8.34 -4.20 16.16
N GLU A 349 -7.03 -3.99 16.11
CA GLU A 349 -6.36 -2.90 16.83
C GLU A 349 -6.62 -1.53 16.18
N ARG A 350 -6.60 -1.47 14.84
CA ARG A 350 -6.69 -0.22 14.08
C ARG A 350 -8.11 0.17 13.66
N GLY A 351 -9.09 -0.72 13.78
CA GLY A 351 -10.47 -0.49 13.30
C GLY A 351 -11.11 0.77 13.86
N ARG A 352 -10.90 1.06 15.16
CA ARG A 352 -11.36 2.32 15.79
C ARG A 352 -10.77 3.55 15.11
N ALA A 353 -9.46 3.57 14.91
CA ALA A 353 -8.74 4.68 14.29
C ALA A 353 -9.13 4.88 12.82
N ILE A 354 -9.32 3.78 12.08
CA ILE A 354 -9.77 3.83 10.68
C ILE A 354 -11.18 4.44 10.59
N LEU A 355 -12.11 4.01 11.44
CA LEU A 355 -13.48 4.57 11.46
C LEU A 355 -13.50 6.05 11.87
N ALA A 356 -12.65 6.45 12.82
CA ALA A 356 -12.47 7.85 13.20
C ALA A 356 -11.95 8.67 12.02
N ALA A 357 -10.95 8.18 11.29
CA ALA A 357 -10.41 8.83 10.09
C ALA A 357 -11.48 8.99 9.00
N CYS A 358 -12.26 7.94 8.73
CA CYS A 358 -13.38 8.01 7.78
C CYS A 358 -14.34 9.15 8.11
N LYS A 359 -14.77 9.27 9.38
CA LYS A 359 -15.63 10.39 9.82
C LYS A 359 -14.95 11.74 9.66
N TYR A 360 -13.73 11.85 10.16
CA TYR A 360 -12.96 13.08 10.14
C TYR A 360 -12.80 13.62 8.71
N TYR A 361 -12.55 12.74 7.74
CA TYR A 361 -12.45 13.14 6.34
C TYR A 361 -13.82 13.45 5.70
N MET A 362 -14.89 12.74 6.09
CA MET A 362 -16.26 13.06 5.65
C MET A 362 -16.74 14.45 6.12
N GLU A 363 -16.14 14.98 7.19
CA GLU A 363 -16.40 16.34 7.70
C GLU A 363 -15.63 17.43 6.92
N GLY A 364 -14.80 17.04 5.94
CA GLY A 364 -14.09 17.95 5.04
C GLY A 364 -12.60 18.13 5.37
N ASN A 365 -12.07 17.42 6.37
CA ASN A 365 -10.65 17.49 6.73
C ASN A 365 -9.78 16.73 5.73
N LYS A 366 -8.58 17.26 5.43
CA LYS A 366 -7.65 16.71 4.42
C LYS A 366 -7.32 15.24 4.72
N VAL A 367 -7.47 14.35 3.74
CA VAL A 367 -7.03 12.96 3.82
C VAL A 367 -5.52 12.87 4.08
N GLY A 368 -5.12 12.02 5.02
CA GLY A 368 -3.74 11.89 5.48
C GLY A 368 -3.32 12.96 6.49
N SER A 369 -4.22 13.82 6.96
CA SER A 369 -3.94 14.69 8.11
C SER A 369 -4.05 13.92 9.43
N ILE A 370 -3.51 14.51 10.50
CA ILE A 370 -3.61 13.93 11.85
C ILE A 370 -5.08 13.95 12.27
N VAL A 371 -5.62 12.79 12.60
CA VAL A 371 -6.96 12.62 13.17
C VAL A 371 -6.84 12.83 14.68
N PRO A 372 -7.61 13.76 15.27
CA PRO A 372 -7.62 13.94 16.72
C PRO A 372 -8.03 12.66 17.46
N ASP A 373 -7.41 12.40 18.61
CA ASP A 373 -7.83 11.31 19.46
C ASP A 373 -9.23 11.62 20.00
N GLU A 374 -10.20 10.76 19.70
CA GLU A 374 -11.60 10.96 20.10
C GLU A 374 -11.83 11.03 21.63
N ASP A 375 -10.83 10.68 22.45
CA ASP A 375 -10.87 10.80 23.91
C ASP A 375 -10.65 12.25 24.39
N ASP A 376 -10.21 13.15 23.51
CA ASP A 376 -10.07 14.58 23.81
C ASP A 376 -11.38 15.36 23.55
N GLU A 377 -12.28 14.88 22.69
CA GLU A 377 -13.61 15.48 22.49
C GLU A 377 -14.50 15.34 23.73
N ASP A 378 -14.42 14.21 24.44
CA ASP A 378 -15.16 14.00 25.68
C ASP A 378 -14.63 14.91 26.82
N LYS A 379 -13.33 15.26 26.80
CA LYS A 379 -12.75 16.25 27.74
C LYS A 379 -13.16 17.68 27.40
N GLU A 380 -13.26 18.03 26.12
CA GLU A 380 -13.74 19.34 25.70
C GLU A 380 -15.22 19.53 26.06
N LEU A 381 -16.06 18.51 25.89
CA LEU A 381 -17.47 18.53 26.31
C LEU A 381 -17.65 18.56 27.83
N GLU A 382 -16.79 17.91 28.61
CA GLU A 382 -16.79 18.04 30.08
C GLU A 382 -16.29 19.43 30.52
N SER A 383 -15.30 20.01 29.85
CA SER A 383 -14.81 21.36 30.15
C SER A 383 -15.82 22.46 29.77
N ALA A 384 -16.55 22.29 28.66
CA ALA A 384 -17.61 23.20 28.23
C ALA A 384 -18.86 23.12 29.12
N ASN A 385 -19.10 21.97 29.76
CA ASN A 385 -20.16 21.80 30.76
C ASN A 385 -19.72 22.19 32.19
N ALA A 386 -18.41 22.35 32.44
CA ALA A 386 -17.87 22.82 33.72
C ALA A 386 -17.72 24.36 33.80
N GLU A 387 -17.65 25.07 32.67
CA GLU A 387 -17.58 26.54 32.64
C GLU A 387 -18.97 27.20 32.51
N GLY A 388 -19.89 26.79 33.38
CA GLY A 388 -21.11 27.52 33.67
C GLY A 388 -20.94 28.42 34.88
N SER A 389 -20.58 29.69 34.66
CA SER A 389 -20.54 30.83 35.60
C SER A 389 -19.17 31.20 36.19
N SER A 390 -18.48 32.16 35.54
CA SER A 390 -17.91 33.32 36.23
C SER A 390 -17.41 34.34 35.21
N SER A 391 -17.95 35.56 35.28
CA SER A 391 -17.41 36.72 34.57
C SER A 391 -16.11 37.17 35.23
N SER A 392 -14.97 37.04 34.54
CA SER A 392 -13.85 37.96 34.78
C SER A 392 -12.96 38.09 33.55
N SER A 393 -12.70 39.35 33.18
CA SER A 393 -11.81 39.73 32.10
C SER A 393 -10.36 39.47 32.51
N ALA A 394 -9.68 38.54 31.84
CA ALA A 394 -8.23 38.36 31.95
C ALA A 394 -7.62 38.22 30.56
N VAL A 395 -6.74 39.17 30.24
CA VAL A 395 -5.98 39.26 28.99
C VAL A 395 -4.99 38.08 28.89
N LYS A 396 -5.12 37.25 27.86
CA LYS A 396 -4.12 36.21 27.53
C LYS A 396 -2.92 36.82 26.76
N PRO A 397 -1.69 36.36 27.02
CA PRO A 397 -0.49 36.88 26.37
C PRO A 397 -0.40 36.40 24.92
N LYS A 398 0.00 37.31 24.01
CA LYS A 398 0.27 37.01 22.61
C LYS A 398 1.55 36.19 22.49
N ASN A 399 1.42 34.91 22.14
CA ASN A 399 2.49 34.17 21.49
C ASN A 399 2.27 34.26 19.98
N ASN A 400 3.19 34.92 19.28
CA ASN A 400 3.23 34.96 17.83
C ASN A 400 3.68 33.60 17.31
N GLN A 401 2.74 32.73 17.01
CA GLN A 401 2.92 31.65 16.05
C GLN A 401 1.86 31.86 14.97
N VAL A 402 2.30 31.86 13.72
CA VAL A 402 1.45 32.20 12.57
C VAL A 402 0.43 31.08 12.40
N ASP A 403 -0.77 31.29 12.95
CA ASP A 403 -1.97 30.50 12.63
C ASP A 403 -2.26 30.64 11.13
N LEU A 404 -1.83 29.65 10.36
CA LEU A 404 -2.42 29.37 9.06
C LEU A 404 -3.84 28.86 9.33
N ARG A 405 -4.79 29.79 9.34
CA ARG A 405 -6.23 29.55 9.41
C ARG A 405 -6.64 28.27 8.69
N ALA A 406 -7.28 27.37 9.44
CA ALA A 406 -8.36 26.54 8.94
C ALA A 406 -9.33 27.43 8.13
N GLY A 407 -9.40 27.27 6.81
CA GLY A 407 -10.15 28.22 5.99
C GLY A 407 -9.92 28.17 4.49
N ALA A 408 -9.63 27.00 3.93
CA ALA A 408 -9.93 26.70 2.53
C ALA A 408 -10.33 25.23 2.50
N GLY A 409 -11.62 24.97 2.78
CA GLY A 409 -12.16 23.62 2.65
C GLY A 409 -11.84 23.10 1.25
N VAL A 410 -11.33 21.86 1.17
CA VAL A 410 -11.23 21.17 -0.10
C VAL A 410 -12.66 21.07 -0.64
N VAL A 411 -12.93 21.68 -1.79
CA VAL A 411 -14.25 21.56 -2.43
C VAL A 411 -14.31 20.15 -2.98
N ARG A 412 -14.92 19.23 -2.22
CA ARG A 412 -15.04 17.83 -2.62
C ARG A 412 -16.28 17.61 -3.49
N PRO A 413 -16.21 16.67 -4.45
CA PRO A 413 -17.40 16.16 -5.10
C PRO A 413 -18.40 15.65 -4.07
N ALA A 414 -19.70 15.86 -4.30
CA ALA A 414 -20.75 15.34 -3.42
C ALA A 414 -20.68 13.80 -3.32
N SER A 415 -20.26 13.13 -4.40
CA SER A 415 -20.05 11.68 -4.46
C SER A 415 -19.01 11.17 -3.46
N PHE A 416 -18.00 11.99 -3.10
CA PHE A 416 -16.98 11.56 -2.14
C PHE A 416 -17.63 11.17 -0.80
N LYS A 417 -18.48 12.05 -0.28
CA LYS A 417 -19.12 11.86 1.02
C LYS A 417 -20.08 10.67 0.97
N THR A 418 -20.93 10.59 -0.06
CA THR A 418 -21.86 9.47 -0.23
C THR A 418 -21.14 8.12 -0.27
N ASN A 419 -20.06 8.02 -1.04
CA ASN A 419 -19.31 6.77 -1.17
C ASN A 419 -18.58 6.41 0.13
N MET A 420 -18.05 7.42 0.84
CA MET A 420 -17.48 7.20 2.17
C MET A 420 -18.50 6.79 3.22
N GLU A 421 -19.74 7.27 3.16
CA GLU A 421 -20.81 6.83 4.08
C GLU A 421 -21.12 5.34 3.89
N VAL A 422 -21.18 4.86 2.64
CA VAL A 422 -21.35 3.43 2.34
C VAL A 422 -20.16 2.62 2.87
N LEU A 423 -18.93 3.02 2.53
CA LEU A 423 -17.71 2.33 2.97
C LEU A 423 -17.57 2.32 4.51
N PHE A 424 -17.95 3.42 5.16
CA PHE A 424 -17.93 3.52 6.61
C PHE A 424 -18.87 2.48 7.25
N GLU A 425 -20.07 2.30 6.71
CA GLU A 425 -21.03 1.32 7.25
C GLU A 425 -20.58 -0.12 7.00
N GLU A 426 -20.02 -0.42 5.83
CA GLU A 426 -19.44 -1.74 5.55
C GLU A 426 -18.25 -2.04 6.47
N LEU A 427 -17.32 -1.10 6.63
CA LEU A 427 -16.16 -1.24 7.51
C LEU A 427 -16.59 -1.39 8.97
N LEU A 428 -17.57 -0.60 9.42
CA LEU A 428 -18.09 -0.68 10.78
C LEU A 428 -18.66 -2.08 11.05
N MET A 429 -19.42 -2.63 10.11
CA MET A 429 -19.96 -3.97 10.22
C MET A 429 -18.85 -5.03 10.27
N GLU A 430 -17.92 -5.01 9.33
CA GLU A 430 -16.81 -5.97 9.26
C GLU A 430 -15.90 -5.90 10.49
N PHE A 431 -15.48 -4.69 10.89
CA PHE A 431 -14.65 -4.50 12.08
C PHE A 431 -15.35 -4.97 13.36
N ASN A 432 -16.66 -4.70 13.51
CA ASN A 432 -17.43 -5.18 14.65
C ASN A 432 -17.50 -6.72 14.67
N VAL A 433 -17.76 -7.35 13.52
CA VAL A 433 -17.79 -8.82 13.41
C VAL A 433 -16.42 -9.44 13.71
N LYS A 434 -15.33 -8.75 13.36
CA LYS A 434 -13.95 -9.20 13.60
C LYS A 434 -13.40 -8.77 14.98
N GLY A 435 -14.25 -8.20 15.84
CA GLY A 435 -13.94 -7.94 17.25
C GLY A 435 -13.16 -6.65 17.54
N ALA A 436 -13.13 -5.69 16.61
CA ALA A 436 -12.59 -4.36 16.87
C ALA A 436 -13.51 -3.59 17.84
N ASP A 437 -12.95 -2.67 18.64
CA ASP A 437 -13.75 -1.82 19.52
C ASP A 437 -14.48 -0.73 18.71
N THR A 438 -15.75 -1.00 18.39
CA THR A 438 -16.60 -0.13 17.58
C THR A 438 -17.81 0.42 18.35
N LYS A 439 -17.88 0.19 19.68
CA LYS A 439 -19.07 0.46 20.50
C LYS A 439 -19.59 1.90 20.36
N LYS A 440 -18.68 2.88 20.36
CA LYS A 440 -19.02 4.31 20.22
C LYS A 440 -19.72 4.60 18.89
N PHE A 441 -19.23 4.01 17.79
CA PHE A 441 -19.80 4.19 16.45
C PHE A 441 -21.18 3.56 16.32
N CYS A 442 -21.35 2.33 16.84
CA CYS A 442 -22.63 1.63 16.89
C CYS A 442 -23.66 2.41 17.73
N ALA A 443 -23.26 2.98 18.88
CA ALA A 443 -24.15 3.75 19.74
C ALA A 443 -24.63 5.06 19.08
N VAL A 444 -23.75 5.77 18.37
CA VAL A 444 -24.13 6.98 17.60
C VAL A 444 -25.14 6.63 16.51
N LYS A 445 -24.97 5.50 15.83
CA LYS A 445 -25.92 5.02 14.81
C LYS A 445 -27.30 4.73 15.41
N LEU A 446 -27.35 4.02 16.54
CA LEU A 446 -28.61 3.74 17.25
C LEU A 446 -29.35 5.02 17.67
N LYS A 447 -28.63 6.04 18.16
CA LYS A 447 -29.21 7.35 18.51
C LYS A 447 -29.79 8.09 17.30
N LYS A 448 -29.12 8.05 16.14
CA LYS A 448 -29.64 8.66 14.90
C LYS A 448 -30.85 7.92 14.33
N SER A 449 -30.97 6.61 14.56
CA SER A 449 -32.10 5.79 14.10
C SER A 449 -33.35 5.87 14.98
N GLN A 450 -33.27 6.46 16.18
CA GLN A 450 -34.45 6.68 17.02
C GLN A 450 -35.25 7.88 16.48
N PRO A 451 -36.56 7.74 16.22
CA PRO A 451 -37.39 8.89 15.88
C PRO A 451 -37.34 9.89 17.04
N ALA A 452 -37.13 11.16 16.72
CA ALA A 452 -37.19 12.23 17.71
C ALA A 452 -38.50 12.11 18.48
N ALA A 453 -38.42 11.74 19.76
CA ALA A 453 -39.58 11.63 20.62
C ALA A 453 -40.22 13.02 20.70
N ALA A 454 -41.40 13.16 20.09
CA ALA A 454 -42.24 14.35 20.11
C ALA A 454 -43.07 14.39 21.39
#